data_AF-X6P143-F1
#
_entry.id   AF-X6P143-F1
#
_cell.length_a   1.000
_cell.length_b   1.000
_cell.length_c   1.000
_cell.angle_alpha   90.00
_cell.angle_beta   90.00
_cell.angle_gamma   90.00
#
_symmetry.space_group_name_H-M   'P 1'
#
loop_
_entity.id
_entity.type
_entity.pdbx_description
1 polymer ?
#
loop_
_entity_poly.entity_id
_entity_poly.type
_entity_poly.pdbx_seq_one_letter_code
_entity_poly.pdbx_strand_id
1 'polypeptide(L)'
;MTTTYVNSNDAGMNKIKPQSSQNDLTGGGWGVIPNQDEELSGAMRSMVESMQSRVSEQSRMLSEMEERILKDPSFGKTENADKWSTLEVCYWLSTIHLDKYTNNFSSLSIDGSILLNDLDESMLTTELGIQKIHLRKCMREITKLKEAVQSRGKLTKGEDKTRRVEELERQVASLQQINSKLTEQLKTLTERLKAKQSSSSSTQELSLQSNTLSGDSPDSTPANGNASSDYNLCEPTFFSAENLIKQKKKLGYQDRLFDKELVNTSQRVYAVVKKRRQKYNAFT
;
A
#
# COMPACT_ATOMS: atom_id res chain seq x y z
N MET A 1 -38.12 10.59 -24.46
CA MET A 1 -38.14 11.86 -23.71
C MET A 1 -37.07 12.76 -24.32
N THR A 2 -37.50 13.70 -25.14
CA THR A 2 -36.66 14.61 -25.93
C THR A 2 -36.48 15.91 -25.16
N THR A 3 -35.25 16.25 -24.79
CA THR A 3 -34.94 17.49 -24.07
C THR A 3 -34.36 18.51 -25.03
N THR A 4 -35.15 19.52 -25.36
CA THR A 4 -34.80 20.68 -26.18
C THR A 4 -34.00 21.66 -25.31
N TYR A 5 -32.77 22.00 -25.72
CA TYR A 5 -31.93 22.99 -25.05
C TYR A 5 -32.14 24.35 -25.70
N VAL A 6 -32.68 25.31 -24.93
CA VAL A 6 -32.95 26.68 -25.37
C VAL A 6 -31.71 27.51 -25.03
N ASN A 7 -31.06 28.07 -26.05
CA ASN A 7 -29.89 28.91 -25.91
C ASN A 7 -30.36 30.38 -25.84
N SER A 8 -30.31 30.97 -24.65
CA SER A 8 -30.62 32.38 -24.42
C SER A 8 -29.40 33.04 -23.81
N ASN A 9 -28.63 33.74 -24.64
CA ASN A 9 -27.75 34.81 -24.18
C ASN A 9 -27.93 35.97 -25.15
N ASP A 10 -28.99 36.72 -24.85
CA ASP A 10 -29.31 38.00 -25.45
C ASP A 10 -28.41 39.11 -24.87
N ALA A 11 -28.21 40.11 -25.71
CA ALA A 11 -27.22 41.15 -25.63
C ALA A 11 -27.43 42.13 -24.46
N GLY A 12 -26.36 42.38 -23.71
CA GLY A 12 -26.27 43.46 -22.73
C GLY A 12 -25.05 44.34 -22.99
N MET A 13 -24.97 44.96 -24.17
CA MET A 13 -23.97 46.00 -24.46
C MET A 13 -24.26 47.26 -23.62
N ASN A 14 -23.58 47.41 -22.49
CA ASN A 14 -23.50 48.68 -21.77
C ASN A 14 -22.61 49.67 -22.56
N LYS A 15 -23.26 50.56 -23.32
CA LYS A 15 -22.62 51.74 -23.93
C LYS A 15 -22.24 52.73 -22.83
N ILE A 16 -20.99 52.69 -22.39
CA ILE A 16 -20.39 53.76 -21.59
C ILE A 16 -20.15 54.94 -22.54
N LYS A 17 -20.92 56.02 -22.35
CA LYS A 17 -20.69 57.31 -23.02
C LYS A 17 -19.41 57.94 -22.47
N PRO A 18 -18.44 58.36 -23.30
CA PRO A 18 -17.35 59.21 -22.85
C PRO A 18 -17.91 60.62 -22.63
N GLN A 19 -17.96 61.07 -21.37
CA GLN A 19 -18.18 62.47 -21.06
C GLN A 19 -16.89 63.24 -21.33
N SER A 20 -16.89 64.00 -22.43
CA SER A 20 -15.89 65.01 -22.74
C SER A 20 -16.16 66.24 -21.86
N SER A 21 -15.46 66.34 -20.74
CA SER A 21 -15.35 67.59 -19.99
C SER A 21 -14.19 68.40 -20.57
N GLN A 22 -14.53 69.39 -21.40
CA GLN A 22 -13.65 70.50 -21.74
C GLN A 22 -13.46 71.36 -20.48
N ASN A 23 -12.25 71.34 -19.92
CA ASN A 23 -11.80 72.36 -18.98
C ASN A 23 -10.63 73.11 -19.64
N ASP A 24 -10.91 74.35 -20.03
CA ASP A 24 -9.93 75.31 -20.51
C ASP A 24 -9.15 75.93 -19.34
N LEU A 25 -7.84 75.74 -19.39
CA LEU A 25 -6.74 76.68 -19.13
C LEU A 25 -7.01 77.83 -18.13
N THR A 26 -6.27 77.84 -17.02
CA THR A 26 -5.46 79.02 -16.64
C THR A 26 -4.23 78.62 -15.81
N GLY A 27 -3.06 78.96 -16.35
CA GLY A 27 -1.85 79.38 -15.66
C GLY A 27 -1.43 78.69 -14.35
N GLY A 28 -0.43 77.81 -14.43
CA GLY A 28 0.36 77.39 -13.29
C GLY A 28 1.49 76.48 -13.76
N GLY A 29 2.73 76.80 -13.38
CA GLY A 29 3.96 76.21 -13.89
C GLY A 29 3.91 74.71 -14.15
N TRP A 30 4.25 74.33 -15.38
CA TRP A 30 4.54 72.97 -15.80
C TRP A 30 5.84 72.50 -15.13
N GLY A 31 5.77 72.30 -13.82
CA GLY A 31 6.70 71.40 -13.14
C GLY A 31 6.57 70.06 -13.83
N VAL A 32 7.71 69.55 -14.31
CA VAL A 32 7.87 68.21 -14.90
C VAL A 32 7.12 67.22 -14.02
N ILE A 33 5.95 66.75 -14.47
CA ILE A 33 5.21 65.71 -13.76
C ILE A 33 6.07 64.45 -13.86
N PRO A 34 6.57 63.91 -12.74
CA PRO A 34 7.40 62.71 -12.78
C PRO A 34 6.62 61.55 -13.43
N ASN A 35 7.31 60.82 -14.31
CA ASN A 35 6.84 59.72 -15.15
C ASN A 35 6.00 58.63 -14.42
N GLN A 36 4.72 58.86 -14.19
CA GLN A 36 3.81 57.83 -13.65
C GLN A 36 3.65 56.63 -14.62
N ASP A 37 3.82 56.86 -15.92
CA ASP A 37 3.76 55.79 -16.95
C ASP A 37 4.93 54.80 -16.84
N GLU A 38 6.08 55.25 -16.32
CA GLU A 38 7.27 54.41 -16.14
C GLU A 38 7.08 53.44 -14.97
N GLU A 39 6.51 53.92 -13.85
CA GLU A 39 6.21 53.08 -12.69
C GLU A 39 5.12 52.04 -13.01
N LEU A 40 4.04 52.44 -13.69
CA LEU A 40 2.97 51.52 -14.09
C LEU A 40 3.48 50.45 -15.05
N SER A 41 4.27 50.83 -16.06
CA SER A 41 4.86 49.86 -16.99
C SER A 41 5.86 48.93 -16.30
N GLY A 42 6.58 49.41 -15.29
CA GLY A 42 7.43 48.59 -14.41
C GLY A 42 6.62 47.56 -13.63
N ALA A 43 5.51 47.97 -13.01
CA ALA A 43 4.63 47.06 -12.26
C ALA A 43 4.00 45.99 -13.16
N MET A 44 3.54 46.35 -14.36
CA MET A 44 3.01 45.38 -15.34
C MET A 44 4.07 44.35 -15.76
N ARG A 45 5.31 44.79 -16.03
CA ARG A 45 6.42 43.88 -16.35
C ARG A 45 6.70 42.89 -15.21
N SER A 46 6.76 43.38 -13.96
CA SER A 46 7.00 42.52 -12.79
C SER A 46 5.91 41.47 -12.58
N MET A 47 4.63 41.82 -12.80
CA MET A 47 3.52 40.87 -12.72
C MET A 47 3.60 39.80 -13.83
N VAL A 48 3.90 40.20 -15.07
CA VAL A 48 4.06 39.26 -16.19
C VAL A 48 5.22 38.30 -15.95
N GLU A 49 6.35 38.80 -15.46
CA GLU A 49 7.52 37.98 -15.13
C GLU A 49 7.21 36.97 -14.00
N SER A 50 6.53 37.41 -12.94
CA SER A 50 6.06 36.54 -11.86
C SER A 50 5.09 35.46 -12.35
N MET A 51 4.13 35.82 -13.21
CA MET A 51 3.21 34.85 -13.81
C MET A 51 3.95 33.87 -14.72
N GLN A 52 4.89 34.35 -15.54
CA GLN A 52 5.66 33.51 -16.45
C GLN A 52 6.51 32.51 -15.68
N SER A 53 7.18 32.93 -14.60
CA SER A 53 7.97 32.03 -13.73
C SER A 53 7.11 30.91 -13.16
N ARG A 54 5.93 31.25 -12.60
CA ARG A 54 5.01 30.26 -12.02
C ARG A 54 4.52 29.26 -13.06
N VAL A 55 4.20 29.72 -14.28
CA VAL A 55 3.76 28.84 -15.37
C VAL A 55 4.89 27.92 -15.82
N SER A 56 6.12 28.44 -15.94
CA SER A 56 7.30 27.64 -16.29
C SER A 56 7.60 26.56 -15.25
N GLU A 57 7.51 26.87 -13.96
CA GLU A 57 7.69 25.90 -12.88
C GLU A 57 6.63 24.80 -12.89
N GLN A 58 5.35 25.17 -13.04
CA GLN A 58 4.26 24.22 -13.17
C GLN A 58 4.44 23.31 -14.39
N SER A 59 4.84 23.88 -15.53
CA SER A 59 5.11 23.12 -16.74
C SER A 59 6.26 22.12 -16.54
N ARG A 60 7.35 22.54 -15.87
CA ARG A 60 8.50 21.67 -15.57
C ARG A 60 8.09 20.51 -14.67
N MET A 61 7.31 20.77 -13.62
CA MET A 61 6.82 19.74 -12.71
C MET A 61 5.93 18.72 -13.43
N LEU A 62 5.03 19.18 -14.30
CA LEU A 62 4.17 18.30 -15.10
C LEU A 62 4.98 17.42 -16.06
N SER A 63 5.97 17.99 -16.75
CA SER A 63 6.84 17.21 -17.66
C SER A 63 7.64 16.14 -16.91
N GLU A 64 8.21 16.47 -15.74
CA GLU A 64 8.93 15.49 -14.92
C GLU A 64 7.99 14.36 -14.44
N MET A 65 6.77 14.71 -14.02
CA MET A 65 5.77 13.74 -13.59
C MET A 65 5.38 12.79 -14.72
N GLU A 66 5.12 13.31 -15.93
CA GLU A 66 4.82 12.49 -17.12
C GLU A 66 5.97 11.54 -17.48
N GLU A 67 7.22 12.02 -17.40
CA GLU A 67 8.39 11.19 -17.66
C GLU A 67 8.52 10.04 -16.67
N ARG A 68 8.28 10.29 -15.37
CA ARG A 68 8.34 9.23 -14.34
C ARG A 68 7.21 8.22 -14.49
N ILE A 69 6.01 8.67 -14.86
CA ILE A 69 4.89 7.77 -15.15
C ILE A 69 5.25 6.81 -16.30
N LEU A 70 5.98 7.28 -17.32
CA LEU A 70 6.39 6.44 -18.45
C LEU A 70 7.52 5.46 -18.08
N LYS A 71 8.43 5.85 -17.19
CA LYS A 71 9.57 5.03 -16.78
C LYS A 71 9.22 3.98 -15.74
N ASP A 72 8.35 4.31 -14.80
CA ASP A 72 8.01 3.45 -13.67
C ASP A 72 6.53 3.02 -13.73
N PRO A 73 6.24 1.75 -14.07
CA PRO A 73 4.87 1.23 -14.08
C PRO A 73 4.25 1.11 -12.68
N SER A 74 5.03 1.33 -11.62
CA SER A 74 4.56 1.35 -10.23
C SER A 74 4.27 2.76 -9.70
N PHE A 75 4.55 3.79 -10.50
CA PHE A 75 4.34 5.19 -10.13
C PHE A 75 2.88 5.45 -9.74
N GLY A 76 2.66 5.99 -8.54
CA GLY A 76 1.33 6.36 -8.06
C GLY A 76 0.40 5.18 -7.77
N LYS A 77 0.91 3.95 -7.68
CA LYS A 77 0.11 2.80 -7.21
C LYS A 77 -0.20 2.96 -5.72
N THR A 78 -1.49 2.95 -5.38
CA THR A 78 -1.97 3.14 -4.01
C THR A 78 -1.48 2.09 -3.02
N GLU A 79 -1.19 0.88 -3.50
CA GLU A 79 -0.62 -0.23 -2.71
C GLU A 79 0.83 0.02 -2.25
N ASN A 80 1.52 0.99 -2.86
CA ASN A 80 2.89 1.41 -2.55
C ASN A 80 2.92 2.82 -1.94
N ALA A 81 1.78 3.33 -1.43
CA ALA A 81 1.71 4.72 -0.98
C ALA A 81 2.64 5.04 0.20
N ASP A 82 3.10 4.05 0.94
CA ASP A 82 4.13 4.18 1.98
C ASP A 82 5.50 4.59 1.43
N LYS A 83 5.78 4.32 0.15
CA LYS A 83 7.06 4.58 -0.52
C LYS A 83 6.99 5.69 -1.55
N TRP A 84 5.86 6.40 -1.61
CA TRP A 84 5.70 7.46 -2.58
C TRP A 84 6.69 8.58 -2.33
N SER A 85 7.29 9.03 -3.43
CA SER A 85 8.02 10.29 -3.48
C SER A 85 7.05 11.49 -3.40
N THR A 86 7.56 12.67 -3.08
CA THR A 86 6.78 13.93 -3.07
C THR A 86 6.03 14.16 -4.39
N LEU A 87 6.64 13.81 -5.53
CA LEU A 87 6.01 13.93 -6.84
C LEU A 87 4.81 12.98 -7.00
N GLU A 88 4.89 11.77 -6.48
CA GLU A 88 3.76 10.82 -6.50
C GLU A 88 2.61 11.29 -5.61
N VAL A 89 2.92 11.92 -4.47
CA VAL A 89 1.92 12.59 -3.62
C VAL A 89 1.24 13.73 -4.37
N CYS A 90 2.00 14.58 -5.06
CA CYS A 90 1.44 15.67 -5.89
C CYS A 90 0.59 15.13 -7.05
N TYR A 91 1.00 14.02 -7.67
CA TYR A 91 0.21 13.32 -8.68
C TYR A 91 -1.11 12.84 -8.09
N TRP A 92 -1.07 12.15 -6.95
CA TRP A 92 -2.25 11.67 -6.25
C TRP A 92 -3.21 12.81 -5.90
N LEU A 93 -2.73 13.94 -5.38
CA LEU A 93 -3.55 15.14 -5.11
C LEU A 93 -4.29 15.61 -6.37
N SER A 94 -3.63 15.57 -7.52
CA SER A 94 -4.24 15.89 -8.81
C SER A 94 -5.33 14.89 -9.20
N THR A 95 -5.13 13.59 -8.92
CA THR A 95 -6.16 12.56 -9.19
C THR A 95 -7.43 12.72 -8.35
N ILE A 96 -7.31 13.26 -7.13
CA ILE A 96 -8.47 13.53 -6.26
C ILE A 96 -9.03 14.95 -6.42
N HIS A 97 -8.59 15.71 -7.44
CA HIS A 97 -9.00 17.09 -7.71
C HIS A 97 -8.70 18.07 -6.56
N LEU A 98 -7.52 17.92 -5.96
CA LEU A 98 -6.95 18.81 -4.94
C LEU A 98 -5.61 19.40 -5.42
N ASP A 99 -5.47 19.57 -6.74
CA ASP A 99 -4.30 20.08 -7.45
C ASP A 99 -3.86 21.46 -6.95
N LYS A 100 -4.79 22.31 -6.51
CA LYS A 100 -4.44 23.64 -5.96
C LYS A 100 -3.53 23.60 -4.72
N TYR A 101 -3.44 22.47 -4.03
CA TYR A 101 -2.60 22.30 -2.85
C TYR A 101 -1.25 21.63 -3.15
N THR A 102 -1.00 21.20 -4.40
CA THR A 102 0.24 20.47 -4.75
C THR A 102 1.50 21.26 -4.42
N ASN A 103 1.49 22.57 -4.66
CA ASN A 103 2.61 23.45 -4.35
C ASN A 103 2.96 23.42 -2.86
N ASN A 104 1.96 23.42 -1.97
CA ASN A 104 2.18 23.41 -0.52
C ASN A 104 2.76 22.06 -0.05
N PHE A 105 2.27 20.94 -0.62
CA PHE A 105 2.82 19.62 -0.35
C PHE A 105 4.25 19.48 -0.89
N SER A 106 4.52 20.01 -2.08
CA SER A 106 5.85 20.01 -2.68
C SER A 106 6.84 20.88 -1.91
N SER A 107 6.43 22.07 -1.46
CA SER A 107 7.31 22.99 -0.72
C SER A 107 7.71 22.44 0.64
N LEU A 108 6.80 21.72 1.30
CA LEU A 108 7.08 21.04 2.57
C LEU A 108 7.68 19.64 2.39
N SER A 109 7.98 19.23 1.15
CA SER A 109 8.55 17.91 0.82
C SER A 109 7.75 16.74 1.40
N ILE A 110 6.42 16.84 1.40
CA ILE A 110 5.56 15.80 1.95
C ILE A 110 5.63 14.56 1.06
N ASP A 111 6.19 13.48 1.60
CA ASP A 111 6.28 12.17 0.95
C ASP A 111 5.16 11.22 1.41
N GLY A 112 5.16 9.99 0.91
CA GLY A 112 4.18 8.98 1.23
C GLY A 112 4.16 8.56 2.72
N SER A 113 5.34 8.52 3.35
CA SER A 113 5.45 8.16 4.77
C SER A 113 4.81 9.22 5.66
N ILE A 114 5.15 10.49 5.42
CA ILE A 114 4.59 11.64 6.15
C ILE A 114 3.08 11.75 5.90
N LEU A 115 2.65 11.62 4.64
CA LEU A 115 1.24 11.68 4.24
C LEU A 115 0.37 10.69 5.02
N LEU A 116 0.88 9.48 5.22
CA LEU A 116 0.13 8.42 5.88
C LEU A 116 0.27 8.47 7.40
N ASN A 117 1.46 8.73 7.95
CA ASN A 117 1.69 8.52 9.37
C ASN A 117 1.57 9.80 10.20
N ASP A 118 1.93 10.94 9.62
CA ASP A 118 2.20 12.16 10.39
C ASP A 118 1.16 13.27 10.17
N LEU A 119 0.41 13.22 9.07
CA LEU A 119 -0.62 14.23 8.79
C LEU A 119 -1.90 14.01 9.61
N ASP A 120 -2.22 15.01 10.43
CA ASP A 120 -3.49 15.15 11.14
C ASP A 120 -4.34 16.30 10.58
N GLU A 121 -5.58 16.43 11.07
CA GLU A 121 -6.48 17.49 10.63
C GLU A 121 -5.92 18.90 10.91
N SER A 122 -5.17 19.06 12.01
CA SER A 122 -4.57 20.32 12.43
C SER A 122 -3.48 20.75 11.45
N MET A 123 -2.51 19.88 11.15
CA MET A 123 -1.42 20.13 10.19
C MET A 123 -1.95 20.41 8.79
N LEU A 124 -2.98 19.68 8.34
CA LEU A 124 -3.60 19.93 7.03
C LEU A 124 -4.16 21.36 6.94
N THR A 125 -4.73 21.89 8.02
CA THR A 125 -5.29 23.25 8.01
C THR A 125 -4.26 24.34 8.26
N THR A 126 -3.35 24.14 9.22
CA THR A 126 -2.42 25.17 9.70
C THR A 126 -1.19 25.26 8.80
N GLU A 127 -0.54 24.13 8.53
CA GLU A 127 0.72 24.09 7.77
C GLU A 127 0.48 24.03 6.27
N LEU A 128 -0.47 23.18 5.85
CA LEU A 128 -0.75 22.97 4.42
C LEU A 128 -1.83 23.91 3.87
N GLY A 129 -2.49 24.71 4.72
CA GLY A 129 -3.46 25.72 4.31
C GLY A 129 -4.71 25.14 3.63
N ILE A 130 -5.06 23.87 3.90
CA ILE A 130 -6.25 23.25 3.31
C ILE A 130 -7.51 23.87 3.89
N GLN A 131 -8.37 24.38 3.01
CA GLN A 131 -9.66 24.93 3.42
C GLN A 131 -10.53 23.84 4.07
N LYS A 132 -11.26 24.20 5.13
CA LYS A 132 -12.13 23.28 5.91
C LYS A 132 -13.09 22.46 5.03
N ILE A 133 -13.57 23.02 3.92
CA ILE A 133 -14.45 22.32 2.97
C ILE A 133 -13.75 21.17 2.23
N HIS A 134 -12.44 21.27 1.98
CA HIS A 134 -11.65 20.22 1.33
C HIS A 134 -11.03 19.24 2.33
N LEU A 135 -10.90 19.64 3.60
CA LEU A 135 -10.29 18.85 4.67
C LEU A 135 -10.92 17.45 4.80
N ARG A 136 -12.25 17.38 4.92
CA ARG A 136 -12.97 16.09 5.04
C ARG A 136 -12.74 15.16 3.84
N LYS A 137 -12.62 15.73 2.64
CA LYS A 137 -12.33 14.96 1.42
C LYS A 137 -10.90 14.42 1.48
N CYS A 138 -9.93 15.26 1.81
CA CYS A 138 -8.53 14.88 1.93
C CYS A 138 -8.34 13.74 2.95
N MET A 139 -8.88 13.89 4.17
CA MET A 139 -8.81 12.86 5.21
C MET A 139 -9.42 11.53 4.76
N ARG A 140 -10.57 11.55 4.08
CA ARG A 140 -11.20 10.33 3.56
C ARG A 140 -10.32 9.63 2.52
N GLU A 141 -9.70 10.37 1.61
CA GLU A 141 -8.81 9.77 0.60
C GLU A 141 -7.51 9.26 1.24
N ILE A 142 -6.97 9.92 2.27
CA ILE A 142 -5.84 9.42 3.07
C ILE A 142 -6.21 8.09 3.75
N THR A 143 -7.40 7.98 4.36
CA THR A 143 -7.85 6.73 4.97
C THR A 143 -7.93 5.60 3.94
N LYS A 144 -8.44 5.85 2.74
CA LYS A 144 -8.44 4.85 1.65
C LYS A 144 -7.04 4.42 1.24
N LEU A 145 -6.07 5.34 1.22
CA LEU A 145 -4.67 4.99 0.95
C LEU A 145 -4.10 4.08 2.06
N LYS A 146 -4.36 4.41 3.33
CA LYS A 146 -3.95 3.57 4.46
C LYS A 146 -4.51 2.15 4.33
N GLU A 147 -5.78 2.04 3.98
CA GLU A 147 -6.44 0.74 3.77
C GLU A 147 -5.81 -0.04 2.60
N ALA A 148 -5.50 0.62 1.48
CA ALA A 148 -4.85 0.01 0.33
C ALA A 148 -3.43 -0.51 0.64
N VAL A 149 -2.65 0.23 1.41
CA VAL A 149 -1.31 -0.20 1.86
C VAL A 149 -1.43 -1.39 2.82
N GLN A 150 -2.38 -1.34 3.76
CA GLN A 150 -2.58 -2.42 4.73
C GLN A 150 -3.12 -3.71 4.10
N SER A 151 -3.96 -3.61 3.07
CA SER A 151 -4.51 -4.78 2.38
C SER A 151 -3.43 -5.57 1.65
N ARG A 152 -2.44 -4.89 1.04
CA ARG A 152 -1.25 -5.54 0.48
C ARG A 152 -0.46 -6.31 1.54
N GLY A 153 -0.26 -5.73 2.73
CA GLY A 153 0.43 -6.39 3.83
C GLY A 153 -0.30 -7.61 4.39
N LYS A 154 -1.63 -7.68 4.25
CA LYS A 154 -2.43 -8.85 4.67
C LYS A 154 -2.32 -10.03 3.70
N LEU A 155 -2.21 -9.77 2.39
CA LEU A 155 -2.05 -10.81 1.38
C LEU A 155 -0.73 -11.56 1.56
N THR A 156 0.39 -10.84 1.73
CA THR A 156 1.70 -11.48 1.90
C THR A 156 1.84 -12.22 3.23
N LYS A 157 1.32 -11.65 4.33
CA LYS A 157 1.28 -12.35 5.63
C LYS A 157 0.37 -13.57 5.64
N GLY A 158 -0.62 -13.62 4.75
CA GLY A 158 -1.49 -14.79 4.59
C GLY A 158 -0.72 -15.99 4.07
N GLU A 159 0.05 -15.81 2.99
CA GLU A 159 0.80 -16.89 2.35
C GLU A 159 1.89 -17.48 3.24
N ASP A 160 2.61 -16.65 4.01
CA ASP A 160 3.62 -17.14 4.95
C ASP A 160 3.01 -17.92 6.12
N LYS A 161 1.84 -17.48 6.61
CA LYS A 161 1.08 -18.23 7.61
C LYS A 161 0.60 -19.56 7.06
N THR A 162 0.09 -19.59 5.83
CA THR A 162 -0.35 -20.83 5.18
C THR A 162 0.82 -21.81 5.02
N ARG A 163 1.98 -21.35 4.55
CA ARG A 163 3.19 -22.20 4.47
C ARG A 163 3.62 -22.71 5.84
N ARG A 164 3.56 -21.87 6.87
CA ARG A 164 3.91 -22.29 8.24
C ARG A 164 2.93 -23.31 8.80
N VAL A 165 1.64 -23.18 8.49
CA VAL A 165 0.60 -24.14 8.86
C VAL A 165 0.85 -25.48 8.16
N GLU A 166 1.08 -25.49 6.84
CA GLU A 166 1.39 -26.72 6.10
C GLU A 166 2.65 -27.43 6.65
N GLU A 167 3.68 -26.68 7.03
CA GLU A 167 4.89 -27.23 7.65
C GLU A 167 4.61 -27.82 9.04
N LEU A 168 3.83 -27.13 9.88
CA LEU A 168 3.44 -27.65 11.19
C LEU A 168 2.58 -28.90 11.07
N GLU A 169 1.68 -28.97 10.10
CA GLU A 169 0.86 -30.17 9.84
C GLU A 169 1.72 -31.38 9.45
N ARG A 170 2.77 -31.18 8.64
CA ARG A 170 3.75 -32.25 8.33
C ARG A 170 4.49 -32.74 9.57
N GLN A 171 4.90 -31.82 10.45
CA GLN A 171 5.59 -32.18 11.70
C GLN A 171 4.68 -32.97 12.64
N VAL A 172 3.42 -32.55 12.78
CA VAL A 172 2.42 -33.27 13.59
C VAL A 172 2.17 -34.68 13.04
N ALA A 173 2.02 -34.83 11.72
CA ALA A 173 1.84 -36.13 11.10
C ALA A 173 3.05 -37.07 11.33
N SER A 174 4.27 -36.53 11.22
CA SER A 174 5.50 -37.29 11.51
C SER A 174 5.59 -37.74 12.98
N LEU A 175 5.29 -36.85 13.93
CA LEU A 175 5.29 -37.18 15.35
C LEU A 175 4.24 -38.24 15.70
N GLN A 176 3.05 -38.17 15.10
CA GLN A 176 2.01 -39.19 15.30
C GLN A 176 2.48 -40.57 14.82
N GLN A 177 3.17 -40.64 13.68
CA GLN A 177 3.74 -41.89 13.16
C GLN A 177 4.85 -42.45 14.06
N ILE A 178 5.68 -41.59 14.65
CA ILE A 178 6.71 -42.01 15.62
C ILE A 178 6.04 -42.57 16.88
N ASN A 179 5.02 -41.88 17.41
CA ASN A 179 4.31 -42.32 18.59
C ASN A 179 3.55 -43.65 18.38
N SER A 180 2.94 -43.88 17.22
CA SER A 180 2.30 -45.17 16.92
C SER A 180 3.32 -46.32 16.93
N LYS A 181 4.49 -46.11 16.31
CA LYS A 181 5.58 -47.09 16.30
C LYS A 181 6.14 -47.38 17.69
N LEU A 182 6.35 -46.35 18.52
CA LEU A 182 6.79 -46.52 19.91
C LEU A 182 5.74 -47.29 20.73
N THR A 183 4.46 -47.03 20.51
CA THR A 183 3.36 -47.72 21.19
C THR A 183 3.32 -49.21 20.83
N GLU A 184 3.53 -49.56 19.55
CA GLU A 184 3.64 -50.97 19.11
C GLU A 184 4.83 -51.67 19.78
N GLN A 185 5.99 -51.01 19.82
CA GLN A 185 7.18 -51.57 20.49
C GLN A 185 6.94 -51.82 21.98
N LEU A 186 6.32 -50.88 22.68
CA LEU A 186 5.96 -51.04 24.09
C LEU A 186 4.99 -52.22 24.31
N LYS A 187 4.00 -52.39 23.41
CA LYS A 187 3.08 -53.52 23.47
C LYS A 187 3.82 -54.86 23.31
N THR A 188 4.71 -54.98 22.33
CA THR A 188 5.50 -56.21 22.12
C THR A 188 6.42 -56.51 23.30
N LEU A 189 7.07 -55.49 23.89
CA LEU A 189 7.90 -55.68 25.08
C LEU A 189 7.08 -56.15 26.28
N THR A 190 5.89 -55.58 26.46
CA THR A 190 4.96 -55.98 27.53
C THR A 190 4.50 -57.42 27.37
N GLU A 191 4.13 -57.84 26.15
CA GLU A 191 3.75 -59.23 25.84
C GLU A 191 4.92 -60.20 26.11
N ARG A 192 6.15 -59.85 25.73
CA ARG A 192 7.35 -60.65 26.04
C ARG A 192 7.60 -60.78 27.53
N LEU A 193 7.43 -59.70 28.31
CA LEU A 193 7.58 -59.74 29.77
C LEU A 193 6.51 -60.63 30.41
N LYS A 194 5.26 -60.52 29.97
CA LYS A 194 4.16 -61.37 30.45
C LYS A 194 4.40 -62.85 30.13
N ALA A 195 4.88 -63.16 28.93
CA ALA A 195 5.24 -64.52 28.53
C ALA A 195 6.38 -65.10 29.39
N LYS A 196 7.40 -64.29 29.71
CA LYS A 196 8.49 -64.68 30.62
C LYS A 196 8.00 -64.93 32.05
N GLN A 197 7.06 -64.12 32.55
CA GLN A 197 6.47 -64.34 33.88
C GLN A 197 5.68 -65.66 33.94
N SER A 198 4.91 -65.99 32.90
CA SER A 198 4.17 -67.26 32.85
C SER A 198 5.08 -68.49 32.76
N SER A 199 6.26 -68.39 32.13
CA SER A 199 7.21 -69.51 32.07
C SER A 199 8.03 -69.66 33.37
N SER A 200 8.27 -68.58 34.13
CA SER A 200 8.96 -68.66 35.43
C SER A 200 8.12 -69.26 36.57
N SER A 201 6.78 -69.22 36.48
CA SER A 201 5.90 -69.79 37.53
C SER A 201 5.81 -71.32 37.54
N SER A 202 6.39 -72.03 36.55
CA SER A 202 6.46 -73.51 36.54
C SER A 202 7.77 -74.08 37.10
N THR A 203 8.67 -73.26 37.68
CA THR A 203 9.98 -73.75 38.18
C THR A 203 10.32 -73.30 39.60
N GLN A 204 9.39 -72.70 40.35
CA GLN A 204 9.58 -72.40 41.77
C GLN A 204 8.43 -72.94 42.63
N GLU A 205 8.39 -74.26 42.74
CA GLU A 205 7.85 -74.96 43.90
C GLU A 205 9.03 -75.53 44.70
N LEU A 206 9.81 -74.66 45.37
CA LEU A 206 10.73 -74.97 46.48
C LEU A 206 11.56 -73.73 46.86
N SER A 207 11.02 -72.88 47.73
CA SER A 207 11.74 -72.25 48.86
C SER A 207 10.87 -71.17 49.49
N LEU A 208 10.09 -71.58 50.48
CA LEU A 208 9.63 -70.72 51.55
C LEU A 208 10.81 -70.53 52.52
N GLN A 209 11.22 -69.28 52.76
CA GLN A 209 11.41 -68.77 54.13
C GLN A 209 11.79 -67.29 54.14
N SER A 210 11.09 -66.58 55.05
CA SER A 210 11.51 -65.40 55.81
C SER A 210 11.88 -64.11 55.05
N ASN A 211 11.04 -63.07 55.15
CA ASN A 211 11.22 -62.05 56.20
C ASN A 211 10.21 -60.91 56.08
N THR A 212 9.49 -60.71 57.18
CA THR A 212 8.87 -59.46 57.62
C THR A 212 9.95 -58.45 58.00
N LEU A 213 9.85 -57.18 57.58
CA LEU A 213 10.11 -56.00 58.44
C LEU A 213 9.84 -54.69 57.67
N SER A 214 8.87 -53.93 58.17
CA SER A 214 8.85 -52.47 58.39
C SER A 214 9.71 -51.50 57.55
N GLY A 215 9.08 -50.38 57.17
CA GLY A 215 9.63 -49.06 57.53
C GLY A 215 9.83 -48.08 56.39
N ASP A 216 8.99 -47.05 56.41
CA ASP A 216 9.29 -45.63 56.17
C ASP A 216 9.57 -45.06 54.75
N SER A 217 8.73 -44.05 54.44
CA SER A 217 8.98 -42.83 53.66
C SER A 217 10.30 -42.12 54.10
N PRO A 218 10.96 -41.26 53.28
CA PRO A 218 10.30 -40.12 52.60
C PRO A 218 10.89 -39.68 51.23
N ASP A 219 10.11 -38.81 50.57
CA ASP A 219 10.50 -37.57 49.88
C ASP A 219 11.91 -37.44 49.23
N SER A 220 11.96 -37.11 47.92
CA SER A 220 12.55 -35.84 47.39
C SER A 220 12.89 -35.87 45.87
N THR A 221 12.25 -34.94 45.15
CA THR A 221 12.79 -34.02 44.10
C THR A 221 13.14 -34.53 42.67
N PRO A 222 12.74 -33.79 41.60
CA PRO A 222 13.00 -34.16 40.20
C PRO A 222 14.30 -33.55 39.67
N ALA A 223 15.15 -34.38 39.04
CA ALA A 223 16.32 -33.93 38.29
C ALA A 223 15.98 -33.75 36.81
N ASN A 224 15.85 -32.47 36.44
CA ASN A 224 15.82 -31.96 35.07
C ASN A 224 17.19 -32.20 34.40
N GLY A 225 17.23 -33.13 33.44
CA GLY A 225 18.42 -33.49 32.67
C GLY A 225 18.22 -33.15 31.20
N ASN A 226 18.42 -31.89 30.86
CA ASN A 226 18.42 -31.35 29.51
C ASN A 226 19.84 -31.50 28.93
N ALA A 227 20.08 -32.41 27.98
CA ALA A 227 21.30 -32.39 27.16
C ALA A 227 21.21 -33.23 25.88
N SER A 228 21.56 -32.56 24.78
CA SER A 228 22.10 -33.09 23.51
C SER A 228 21.33 -34.16 22.75
N SER A 229 20.70 -33.71 21.67
CA SER A 229 20.42 -34.54 20.49
C SER A 229 21.14 -33.93 19.31
N ASP A 230 22.20 -34.63 18.89
CA ASP A 230 22.98 -34.37 17.69
C ASP A 230 22.09 -34.35 16.44
N TYR A 231 22.25 -33.29 15.65
CA TYR A 231 21.58 -33.13 14.37
C TYR A 231 22.22 -34.08 13.35
N ASN A 232 21.65 -35.28 13.21
CA ASN A 232 21.92 -36.13 12.07
C ASN A 232 21.32 -35.51 10.80
N LEU A 233 22.19 -35.20 9.84
CA LEU A 233 21.84 -34.89 8.45
C LEU A 233 21.00 -36.04 7.88
N CYS A 234 19.72 -35.77 7.61
CA CYS A 234 18.86 -36.67 6.84
C CYS A 234 18.81 -36.14 5.40
N GLU A 235 19.26 -36.99 4.47
CA GLU A 235 19.25 -36.72 3.03
C GLU A 235 17.84 -36.40 2.51
N PRO A 236 17.70 -35.48 1.54
CA PRO A 236 16.42 -35.14 0.97
C PRO A 236 15.94 -36.27 0.06
N THR A 237 14.86 -36.95 0.46
CA THR A 237 14.16 -37.89 -0.40
C THR A 237 13.44 -37.14 -1.52
N PHE A 238 13.71 -37.62 -2.72
CA PHE A 238 13.28 -37.12 -4.02
C PHE A 238 11.74 -37.07 -4.11
N PHE A 239 11.18 -35.85 -4.03
CA PHE A 239 9.74 -35.62 -4.23
C PHE A 239 9.38 -35.85 -5.70
N SER A 240 8.48 -36.80 -5.96
CA SER A 240 8.02 -37.17 -7.31
C SER A 240 7.43 -35.97 -8.06
N ALA A 241 8.00 -35.70 -9.25
CA ALA A 241 7.63 -34.62 -10.15
C ALA A 241 6.16 -34.64 -10.61
N GLU A 242 5.44 -35.75 -10.41
CA GLU A 242 4.04 -35.87 -10.81
C GLU A 242 3.08 -35.03 -9.97
N ASN A 243 3.41 -34.73 -8.70
CA ASN A 243 2.56 -33.89 -7.86
C ASN A 243 2.69 -32.39 -8.21
N LEU A 244 3.82 -31.96 -8.77
CA LEU A 244 4.04 -30.57 -9.18
C LEU A 244 3.27 -30.21 -10.47
N ILE A 245 3.04 -31.19 -11.36
CA ILE A 245 2.29 -31.00 -12.61
C ILE A 245 0.78 -30.89 -12.35
N LYS A 246 0.25 -31.63 -11.37
CA LYS A 246 -1.17 -31.53 -10.97
C LYS A 246 -1.49 -30.19 -10.27
N GLN A 247 -0.55 -29.63 -9.52
CA GLN A 247 -0.73 -28.32 -8.87
C GLN A 247 -0.70 -27.16 -9.87
N LYS A 248 0.17 -27.22 -10.91
CA LYS A 248 0.23 -26.16 -11.94
C LYS A 248 -1.01 -26.07 -12.83
N LYS A 249 -1.74 -27.17 -13.07
CA LYS A 249 -3.00 -27.14 -13.85
C LYS A 249 -4.15 -26.45 -13.11
N LYS A 250 -4.10 -26.34 -11.77
CA LYS A 250 -5.15 -25.67 -10.97
C LYS A 250 -4.98 -24.15 -10.91
N LEU A 251 -3.77 -23.64 -11.17
CA LEU A 251 -3.45 -22.20 -11.18
C LEU A 251 -3.61 -21.53 -12.56
N GLY A 252 -3.59 -22.29 -13.65
CA GLY A 252 -3.65 -21.77 -15.03
C GLY A 252 -4.99 -21.17 -15.51
N TYR A 253 -5.96 -20.96 -14.60
CA TYR A 253 -7.25 -20.32 -14.91
C TYR A 253 -7.36 -18.87 -14.43
N GLN A 254 -6.44 -18.39 -13.59
CA GLN A 254 -6.49 -17.01 -13.05
C GLN A 254 -5.72 -16.00 -13.93
N ASP A 255 -4.67 -16.43 -14.64
CA ASP A 255 -3.87 -15.50 -15.47
C ASP A 255 -4.65 -14.93 -16.67
N ARG A 256 -5.60 -15.69 -17.24
CA ARG A 256 -6.37 -15.23 -18.40
C ARG A 256 -7.47 -14.20 -18.09
N LEU A 257 -7.79 -13.96 -16.82
CA LEU A 257 -8.74 -12.93 -16.43
C LEU A 257 -8.07 -11.55 -16.28
N PHE A 258 -6.84 -11.51 -15.76
CA PHE A 258 -6.09 -10.27 -15.57
C PHE A 258 -5.72 -9.58 -16.89
N ASP A 259 -5.38 -10.36 -17.92
CA ASP A 259 -5.02 -9.80 -19.24
C ASP A 259 -6.18 -9.06 -19.92
N LYS A 260 -7.43 -9.51 -19.71
CA LYS A 260 -8.60 -8.87 -20.32
C LYS A 260 -8.95 -7.53 -19.65
N GLU A 261 -8.71 -7.42 -18.35
CA GLU A 261 -8.99 -6.20 -17.61
C GLU A 261 -7.92 -5.11 -17.86
N LEU A 262 -6.66 -5.51 -18.03
CA LEU A 262 -5.56 -4.62 -18.40
C LEU A 262 -5.76 -4.00 -19.79
N VAL A 263 -6.14 -4.82 -20.79
CA VAL A 263 -6.41 -4.36 -22.16
C VAL A 263 -7.58 -3.38 -22.21
N ASN A 264 -8.63 -3.62 -21.42
CA ASN A 264 -9.82 -2.76 -21.38
C ASN A 264 -9.52 -1.40 -20.69
N THR A 265 -8.69 -1.41 -19.64
CA THR A 265 -8.24 -0.19 -18.96
C THR A 265 -7.36 0.66 -19.86
N SER A 266 -6.42 0.04 -20.59
CA SER A 266 -5.54 0.75 -21.53
C SER A 266 -6.32 1.38 -22.70
N GLN A 267 -7.37 0.72 -23.20
CA GLN A 267 -8.25 1.27 -24.24
C GLN A 267 -9.06 2.47 -23.75
N ARG A 268 -9.53 2.45 -22.48
CA ARG A 268 -10.24 3.59 -21.87
C ARG A 268 -9.35 4.81 -21.72
N VAL A 269 -8.11 4.63 -21.25
CA VAL A 269 -7.13 5.72 -21.12
C VAL A 269 -6.83 6.34 -22.48
N TYR A 270 -6.59 5.52 -23.51
CA TYR A 270 -6.33 6.00 -24.86
C TYR A 270 -7.50 6.82 -25.44
N ALA A 271 -8.74 6.38 -25.20
CA ALA A 271 -9.93 7.11 -25.63
C ALA A 271 -10.06 8.49 -24.96
N VAL A 272 -9.74 8.60 -23.66
CA VAL A 272 -9.78 9.88 -22.93
C VAL A 272 -8.72 10.85 -23.45
N VAL A 273 -7.49 10.37 -23.67
CA VAL A 273 -6.39 11.18 -24.21
C VAL A 273 -6.71 11.67 -25.62
N LYS A 274 -7.22 10.79 -26.50
CA LYS A 274 -7.63 11.16 -27.86
C LYS A 274 -8.72 12.23 -27.88
N LYS A 275 -9.70 12.13 -26.96
CA LYS A 275 -10.80 13.11 -26.83
C LYS A 275 -10.31 14.46 -26.32
N ARG A 276 -9.34 14.49 -25.39
CA ARG A 276 -8.69 15.74 -24.96
C ARG A 276 -7.91 16.39 -26.10
N ARG A 277 -7.15 15.61 -26.88
CA ARG A 277 -6.38 16.12 -28.04
C ARG A 277 -7.27 16.73 -29.12
N GLN A 278 -8.39 16.09 -29.44
CA GLN A 278 -9.37 16.66 -30.38
C GLN A 278 -9.97 17.97 -29.88
N LYS A 279 -10.22 18.08 -28.57
CA LYS A 279 -10.73 19.31 -27.98
C LYS A 279 -9.72 20.46 -28.12
N TYR A 280 -8.43 20.22 -27.89
CA TYR A 280 -7.38 21.23 -28.07
C TYR A 280 -7.23 21.69 -29.53
N ASN A 281 -7.25 20.76 -30.49
CA ASN A 281 -7.15 21.09 -31.92
C ASN A 281 -8.37 21.87 -32.46
N ALA A 282 -9.50 21.88 -31.76
CA ALA A 282 -10.69 22.63 -32.16
C ALA A 282 -10.68 24.10 -31.68
N PHE A 283 -9.72 24.48 -30.82
CA PHE A 283 -9.56 25.84 -30.31
C PHE A 283 -8.45 26.64 -31.02
N THR A 284 -7.66 25.99 -31.87
CA THR A 284 -6.67 26.57 -32.77
C THR A 284 -7.23 26.70 -34.17
#